data_AF-A0A357WVG3-F1
#
_entry.id   AF-A0A357WVG3-F1
#
_cell.length_a   1.000
_cell.length_b   1.000
_cell.length_c   1.000
_cell.angle_alpha   90.00
_cell.angle_beta   90.00
_cell.angle_gamma   90.00
#
_symmetry.space_group_name_H-M   'P 1'
#
loop_
_entity.id
_entity.type
_entity.pdbx_description
1 polymer ?
#
loop_
_entity_poly.entity_id
_entity_poly.type
_entity_poly.pdbx_seq_one_letter_code
_entity_poly.pdbx_strand_id
1 'polypeptide(L)'
;MILIAFYIRILYTVLWVLANRLPTRFKLRCRRQEHNVKVRIHREISNHIREGCEARLDIRINPYWFALGSIYPDCSHQRIIRMHEIGSAGNMVGRMIHRFCRKSIYSGQNLSRWRSLRLGIIMHYVSDFLCYAHTVGFDGNLMDHRIYEQMQGALVEIPQIREICSFYGVEDSAELIALLVRFIRERETESFSPSNDIDYALTVGVELTYAMLRICMGGTARPPLRYRMPLVGPHLQRKVLPPA
;
A
#
# COMPACT_ATOMS: atom_id res chain seq x y z
N MET A 1 33.23 10.98 7.82
CA MET A 1 32.50 10.81 9.10
C MET A 1 31.00 11.05 9.01
N ILE A 2 30.50 11.99 8.17
CA ILE A 2 29.06 12.28 8.01
C ILE A 2 28.28 11.11 7.37
N LEU A 3 28.84 10.42 6.36
CA LEU A 3 28.19 9.25 5.74
C LEU A 3 28.02 8.07 6.72
N ILE A 4 29.00 7.84 7.60
CA ILE A 4 28.93 6.75 8.59
C ILE A 4 27.87 7.05 9.64
N ALA A 5 27.77 8.30 10.11
CA ALA A 5 26.70 8.72 11.03
C ALA A 5 25.30 8.63 10.40
N PHE A 6 25.16 8.93 9.10
CA PHE A 6 23.92 8.76 8.35
C PHE A 6 23.54 7.28 8.19
N TYR A 7 24.52 6.42 7.86
CA TYR A 7 24.32 4.99 7.69
C TYR A 7 23.97 4.29 9.02
N ILE A 8 24.63 4.67 10.12
CA ILE A 8 24.29 4.22 11.48
C ILE A 8 22.87 4.64 11.83
N ARG A 9 22.46 5.88 11.51
CA ARG A 9 21.10 6.36 11.81
C ARG A 9 20.02 5.65 10.98
N ILE A 10 20.32 5.28 9.73
CA ILE A 10 19.47 4.44 8.88
C ILE A 10 19.36 3.03 9.46
N LEU A 11 20.49 2.40 9.78
CA LEU A 11 20.54 1.06 10.35
C LEU A 11 19.81 1.01 11.69
N TYR A 12 19.98 2.01 12.55
CA TYR A 12 19.21 2.15 13.79
C TYR A 12 17.72 2.36 13.53
N THR A 13 17.30 3.15 12.52
CA THR A 13 15.87 3.34 12.25
C THR A 13 15.23 2.03 11.75
N VAL A 14 15.93 1.29 10.89
CA VAL A 14 15.48 -0.01 10.36
C VAL A 14 15.49 -1.09 11.46
N LEU A 15 16.57 -1.20 12.24
CA LEU A 15 16.67 -2.10 13.39
C LEU A 15 15.67 -1.77 14.50
N TRP A 16 15.30 -0.50 14.66
CA TRP A 16 14.38 -0.06 15.70
C TRP A 16 12.90 -0.19 15.29
N VAL A 17 12.59 -0.08 13.99
CA VAL A 17 11.31 -0.57 13.42
C VAL A 17 11.18 -2.09 13.59
N LEU A 18 12.30 -2.83 13.54
CA LEU A 18 12.32 -4.24 13.91
C LEU A 18 12.19 -4.47 15.44
N ALA A 19 12.56 -3.49 16.28
CA ALA A 19 12.53 -3.53 17.74
C ALA A 19 11.22 -3.04 18.40
N ASN A 20 10.11 -2.93 17.65
CA ASN A 20 8.74 -2.79 18.18
C ASN A 20 8.37 -1.46 18.88
N ARG A 21 8.94 -0.30 18.51
CA ARG A 21 8.35 1.02 18.82
C ARG A 21 8.44 1.96 17.61
N LEU A 22 7.57 2.98 17.54
CA LEU A 22 7.70 4.13 16.61
C LEU A 22 8.08 5.36 17.44
N PRO A 23 9.10 6.17 17.08
CA PRO A 23 9.56 7.24 17.96
C PRO A 23 8.50 8.35 18.02
N THR A 24 8.34 9.02 19.16
CA THR A 24 7.42 10.17 19.30
C THR A 24 7.69 11.25 18.25
N ARG A 25 8.98 11.50 17.93
CA ARG A 25 9.40 12.42 16.86
C ARG A 25 8.91 12.01 15.46
N PHE A 26 8.77 10.72 15.19
CA PHE A 26 8.25 10.23 13.91
C PHE A 26 6.74 10.45 13.79
N LYS A 27 5.99 10.16 14.87
CA LYS A 27 4.54 10.44 14.91
C LYS A 27 4.26 11.92 14.68
N LEU A 28 5.09 12.80 15.25
CA LEU A 28 5.02 14.25 15.02
C LEU A 28 5.34 14.62 13.56
N ARG A 29 6.33 13.96 12.92
CA ARG A 29 6.65 14.19 11.50
C ARG A 29 5.51 13.75 10.58
N CYS A 30 4.90 12.59 10.82
CA CYS A 30 3.72 12.15 10.08
C CYS A 30 2.56 13.15 10.21
N ARG A 31 2.27 13.61 11.44
CA ARG A 31 1.24 14.63 11.68
C ARG A 31 1.49 15.92 10.90
N ARG A 32 2.73 16.39 10.83
CA ARG A 32 3.09 17.59 10.05
C ARG A 32 2.88 17.43 8.54
N GLN A 33 2.87 16.20 8.04
CA GLN A 33 2.64 15.91 6.62
C GLN A 33 1.18 15.55 6.32
N GLU A 34 0.24 15.63 7.27
CA GLU A 34 -1.17 15.29 7.02
C GLU A 34 -1.83 16.15 5.93
N HIS A 35 -1.34 17.38 5.71
CA HIS A 35 -1.78 18.26 4.63
C HIS A 35 -1.09 17.97 3.28
N ASN A 36 -0.10 17.09 3.24
CA ASN A 36 0.55 16.69 2.00
C ASN A 36 -0.40 15.79 1.18
N VAL A 37 -0.57 16.14 -0.09
CA VAL A 37 -1.47 15.44 -1.02
C VAL A 37 -1.17 13.94 -1.09
N LYS A 38 0.10 13.55 -1.24
CA LYS A 38 0.52 12.15 -1.32
C LYS A 38 0.16 11.37 -0.04
N VAL A 39 0.41 11.96 1.13
CA VAL A 39 0.04 11.38 2.43
C VAL A 39 -1.46 11.16 2.55
N ARG A 40 -2.28 12.11 2.05
CA ARG A 40 -3.73 11.98 2.03
C ARG A 40 -4.18 10.82 1.13
N ILE A 41 -3.66 10.75 -0.10
CA ILE A 41 -4.00 9.72 -1.09
C ILE A 41 -3.67 8.32 -0.54
N HIS A 42 -2.44 8.06 -0.08
CA HIS A 42 -2.09 6.74 0.46
C HIS A 42 -2.91 6.35 1.69
N ARG A 43 -3.31 7.32 2.51
CA ARG A 43 -4.19 7.06 3.67
C ARG A 43 -5.59 6.66 3.22
N GLU A 44 -6.16 7.36 2.24
CA GLU A 44 -7.47 7.06 1.66
C GLU A 44 -7.48 5.69 0.98
N ILE A 45 -6.51 5.43 0.08
CA ILE A 45 -6.33 4.12 -0.57
C ILE A 45 -6.18 3.01 0.46
N SER A 46 -5.37 3.20 1.51
CA SER A 46 -5.21 2.18 2.56
C SER A 46 -6.51 1.87 3.30
N ASN A 47 -7.38 2.86 3.51
CA ASN A 47 -8.67 2.61 4.15
C ASN A 47 -9.57 1.75 3.25
N HIS A 48 -9.59 2.01 1.94
CA HIS A 48 -10.38 1.20 0.99
C HIS A 48 -9.83 -0.20 0.81
N ILE A 49 -8.50 -0.36 0.74
CA ILE A 49 -7.86 -1.69 0.73
C ILE A 49 -8.31 -2.48 1.96
N ARG A 50 -8.26 -1.86 3.15
CA ARG A 50 -8.69 -2.49 4.39
C ARG A 50 -10.16 -2.90 4.32
N GLU A 51 -11.05 -1.97 3.99
CA GLU A 51 -12.49 -2.22 3.93
C GLU A 51 -12.81 -3.34 2.94
N GLY A 52 -12.17 -3.34 1.77
CA GLY A 52 -12.29 -4.40 0.79
C GLY A 52 -11.83 -5.76 1.33
N CYS A 53 -10.76 -5.82 2.11
CA CYS A 53 -10.27 -7.08 2.66
C CYS A 53 -11.13 -7.58 3.84
N GLU A 54 -11.48 -6.71 4.78
CA GLU A 54 -12.33 -7.05 5.94
C GLU A 54 -13.76 -7.43 5.54
N ALA A 55 -14.21 -7.00 4.36
CA ALA A 55 -15.48 -7.44 3.82
C ALA A 55 -15.41 -8.87 3.26
N ARG A 56 -14.25 -9.32 2.78
CA ARG A 56 -14.07 -10.62 2.10
C ARG A 56 -13.51 -11.70 3.01
N LEU A 57 -12.83 -11.32 4.08
CA LEU A 57 -12.17 -12.19 5.04
C LEU A 57 -12.64 -11.84 6.45
N ASP A 58 -12.89 -12.85 7.25
CA ASP A 58 -13.19 -12.69 8.67
C ASP A 58 -11.89 -12.39 9.46
N ILE A 59 -11.37 -11.19 9.27
CA ILE A 59 -10.18 -10.64 9.93
C ILE A 59 -10.41 -9.15 10.16
N ARG A 60 -9.68 -8.54 11.10
CA ARG A 60 -9.65 -7.09 11.26
C ARG A 60 -8.25 -6.55 11.12
N ILE A 61 -8.06 -5.54 10.28
CA ILE A 61 -6.78 -4.84 10.15
C ILE A 61 -6.84 -3.61 11.04
N ASN A 62 -5.83 -3.38 11.88
CA ASN A 62 -5.80 -2.17 12.69
C ASN A 62 -5.70 -0.93 11.78
N PRO A 63 -6.73 -0.07 11.71
CA PRO A 63 -6.81 1.00 10.72
C PRO A 63 -5.74 2.07 10.93
N TYR A 64 -5.48 2.45 12.19
CA TYR A 64 -4.47 3.45 12.51
C TYR A 64 -3.06 3.00 12.08
N TRP A 65 -2.69 1.77 12.40
CA TRP A 65 -1.35 1.27 12.07
C TRP A 65 -1.20 0.97 10.58
N PHE A 66 -2.25 0.54 9.90
CA PHE A 66 -2.23 0.32 8.46
C PHE A 66 -2.04 1.63 7.69
N ALA A 67 -2.85 2.65 8.00
CA ALA A 67 -2.70 4.00 7.44
C ALA A 67 -1.34 4.63 7.79
N LEU A 68 -0.83 4.41 9.01
CA LEU A 68 0.49 4.90 9.38
C LEU A 68 1.61 4.21 8.57
N GLY A 69 1.42 2.94 8.23
CA GLY A 69 2.34 2.18 7.38
C GLY A 69 2.33 2.69 5.94
N SER A 70 1.15 3.03 5.41
CA SER A 70 1.01 3.52 4.04
C SER A 70 1.60 4.91 3.79
N ILE A 71 1.92 5.66 4.85
CA ILE A 71 2.57 6.98 4.77
C ILE A 71 4.01 6.95 5.32
N TYR A 72 4.43 5.82 5.89
CA TYR A 72 5.72 5.71 6.59
C TYR A 72 6.91 5.99 5.67
N PRO A 73 7.00 5.44 4.46
CA PRO A 73 8.19 5.61 3.62
C PRO A 73 8.46 7.07 3.25
N ASP A 74 7.42 7.85 2.93
CA ASP A 74 7.49 9.30 2.66
C ASP A 74 7.92 10.15 3.88
N CYS A 75 7.54 9.69 5.08
CA CYS A 75 7.88 10.34 6.34
C CYS A 75 9.25 9.89 6.89
N SER A 76 9.90 8.93 6.25
CA SER A 76 11.17 8.35 6.70
C SER A 76 12.35 8.86 5.87
N HIS A 77 13.55 8.32 6.11
CA HIS A 77 14.74 8.61 5.31
C HIS A 77 14.70 7.91 3.94
N GLN A 78 13.78 6.96 3.73
CA GLN A 78 13.59 6.23 2.47
C GLN A 78 13.17 7.16 1.32
N ARG A 79 12.52 8.29 1.64
CA ARG A 79 12.23 9.40 0.72
C ARG A 79 13.47 9.94 -0.02
N ILE A 80 14.65 9.90 0.60
CA ILE A 80 15.85 10.55 0.07
C ILE A 80 16.62 9.64 -0.90
N ILE A 81 16.42 8.31 -0.84
CA ILE A 81 17.29 7.32 -1.51
C ILE A 81 16.66 6.76 -2.81
N ARG A 82 15.74 7.48 -3.48
CA ARG A 82 15.03 6.99 -4.69
C ARG A 82 14.48 5.55 -4.56
N MET A 83 14.03 5.18 -3.35
CA MET A 83 13.57 3.81 -3.07
C MET A 83 12.10 3.57 -3.48
N HIS A 84 11.50 4.39 -4.33
CA HIS A 84 10.08 4.27 -4.70
C HIS A 84 9.87 3.68 -6.10
N GLU A 85 10.97 3.35 -6.80
CA GLU A 85 10.94 2.64 -8.08
C GLU A 85 11.09 1.13 -7.88
N ILE A 86 10.41 0.34 -8.72
CA ILE A 86 10.45 -1.13 -8.62
C ILE A 86 11.85 -1.71 -8.82
N GLY A 87 12.68 -1.12 -9.66
CA GLY A 87 14.08 -1.55 -9.87
C GLY A 87 14.93 -1.44 -8.60
N SER A 88 14.62 -0.46 -7.75
CA SER A 88 15.37 -0.16 -6.51
C SER A 88 14.79 -0.88 -5.29
N ALA A 89 13.46 -0.98 -5.19
CA ALA A 89 12.76 -1.49 -4.01
C ALA A 89 12.03 -2.83 -4.20
N GLY A 90 11.88 -3.33 -5.43
CA GLY A 90 11.11 -4.56 -5.72
C GLY A 90 11.60 -5.78 -4.94
N ASN A 91 12.92 -6.00 -4.88
CA ASN A 91 13.50 -7.11 -4.10
C ASN A 91 13.22 -6.96 -2.60
N MET A 92 13.24 -5.73 -2.06
CA MET A 92 12.89 -5.48 -0.67
C MET A 92 11.40 -5.75 -0.41
N VAL A 93 10.52 -5.28 -1.30
CA VAL A 93 9.06 -5.48 -1.20
C VAL A 93 8.71 -6.96 -1.31
N GLY A 94 9.30 -7.71 -2.25
CA GLY A 94 9.14 -9.16 -2.36
C GLY A 94 9.54 -9.87 -1.05
N ARG A 95 10.68 -9.51 -0.45
CA ARG A 95 11.06 -10.04 0.89
C ARG A 95 10.10 -9.63 2.00
N MET A 96 9.43 -8.48 1.91
CA MET A 96 8.42 -8.07 2.88
C MET A 96 7.13 -8.89 2.71
N ILE A 97 6.67 -9.11 1.49
CA ILE A 97 5.52 -9.96 1.16
C ILE A 97 5.75 -11.38 1.65
N HIS A 98 6.89 -12.00 1.27
CA HIS A 98 7.24 -13.34 1.70
C HIS A 98 7.27 -13.45 3.25
N ARG A 99 7.94 -12.52 3.94
CA ARG A 99 7.98 -12.53 5.42
C ARG A 99 6.61 -12.30 6.06
N PHE A 100 5.73 -11.54 5.44
CA PHE A 100 4.37 -11.35 5.91
C PHE A 100 3.57 -12.66 5.83
N CYS A 101 3.66 -13.34 4.68
CA CYS A 101 2.89 -14.56 4.39
C CYS A 101 3.31 -15.77 5.24
N ARG A 102 4.56 -15.81 5.72
CA ARG A 102 5.07 -16.90 6.59
C ARG A 102 4.41 -17.02 7.96
N LYS A 103 3.64 -16.02 8.40
CA LYS A 103 3.03 -16.02 9.73
C LYS A 103 1.54 -16.28 9.61
N SER A 104 1.06 -17.37 10.20
CA SER A 104 -0.34 -17.73 10.19
C SER A 104 -1.24 -16.64 10.78
N ILE A 105 -2.48 -16.60 10.28
CA ILE A 105 -3.60 -15.80 10.79
C ILE A 105 -4.79 -16.75 10.89
N TYR A 106 -5.57 -16.63 11.96
CA TYR A 106 -6.81 -17.40 12.12
C TYR A 106 -8.02 -16.55 11.75
N SER A 107 -9.12 -17.19 11.35
CA SER A 107 -10.42 -16.52 11.21
C SER A 107 -10.83 -15.84 12.52
N GLY A 108 -11.46 -14.68 12.44
CA GLY A 108 -11.85 -13.83 13.56
C GLY A 108 -10.69 -13.05 14.19
N GLN A 109 -9.46 -13.19 13.68
CA GLN A 109 -8.29 -12.56 14.29
C GLN A 109 -8.16 -11.07 13.95
N ASN A 110 -7.90 -10.27 14.98
CA ASN A 110 -7.41 -8.91 14.83
C ASN A 110 -5.90 -8.93 14.52
N LEU A 111 -5.48 -8.34 13.40
CA LEU A 111 -4.07 -8.16 13.09
C LEU A 111 -3.41 -7.28 14.15
N SER A 112 -2.24 -7.72 14.62
CA SER A 112 -1.42 -6.90 15.51
C SER A 112 -1.03 -5.57 14.86
N ARG A 113 -0.78 -4.56 15.70
CA ARG A 113 -0.27 -3.23 15.31
C ARG A 113 0.87 -3.30 14.28
N TRP A 114 1.84 -4.19 14.52
CA TRP A 114 3.03 -4.35 13.67
C TRP A 114 2.74 -5.04 12.34
N ARG A 115 1.81 -6.00 12.32
CA ARG A 115 1.38 -6.63 11.06
C ARG A 115 0.65 -5.63 10.20
N SER A 116 -0.28 -4.85 10.76
CA SER A 116 -0.98 -3.78 10.04
C SER A 116 0.00 -2.72 9.53
N LEU A 117 0.97 -2.28 10.33
CA LEU A 117 2.01 -1.34 9.88
C LEU A 117 2.80 -1.90 8.69
N ARG A 118 3.29 -3.14 8.78
CA ARG A 118 4.07 -3.77 7.70
C ARG A 118 3.27 -3.92 6.43
N LEU A 119 2.01 -4.32 6.55
CA LEU A 119 1.09 -4.41 5.41
C LEU A 119 0.93 -3.04 4.74
N GLY A 120 0.79 -1.97 5.54
CA GLY A 120 0.69 -0.60 5.03
C GLY A 120 1.94 -0.16 4.27
N ILE A 121 3.12 -0.49 4.77
CA ILE A 121 4.39 -0.19 4.09
C ILE A 121 4.48 -0.93 2.74
N ILE A 122 4.03 -2.20 2.68
CA ILE A 122 3.99 -2.94 1.42
C ILE A 122 3.04 -2.24 0.44
N MET A 123 1.83 -1.87 0.88
CA MET A 123 0.86 -1.18 0.03
C MET A 123 1.35 0.18 -0.46
N HIS A 124 2.08 0.94 0.36
CA HIS A 124 2.73 2.17 -0.08
C HIS A 124 3.60 1.95 -1.33
N TYR A 125 4.55 1.01 -1.24
CA TYR A 125 5.46 0.75 -2.35
C TYR A 125 4.72 0.20 -3.58
N VAL A 126 3.72 -0.65 -3.38
CA VAL A 126 2.93 -1.19 -4.50
C VAL A 126 2.15 -0.07 -5.19
N SER A 127 1.56 0.87 -4.44
CA SER A 127 0.93 2.06 -5.03
C SER A 127 1.94 2.91 -5.81
N ASP A 128 3.15 3.12 -5.26
CA ASP A 128 4.20 3.87 -5.96
C ASP A 128 4.65 3.14 -7.24
N PHE A 129 4.81 1.83 -7.24
CA PHE A 129 5.17 1.06 -8.45
C PHE A 129 4.11 1.12 -9.55
N LEU A 130 2.88 1.46 -9.20
CA LEU A 130 1.76 1.65 -10.12
C LEU A 130 1.52 3.12 -10.46
N CYS A 131 2.34 4.05 -9.98
CA CYS A 131 2.22 5.46 -10.32
C CYS A 131 3.17 5.79 -11.47
N TYR A 132 2.66 6.44 -12.53
CA TYR A 132 3.46 6.78 -13.71
C TYR A 132 4.75 7.51 -13.34
N ALA A 133 4.66 8.49 -12.44
CA ALA A 133 5.80 9.31 -12.03
C ALA A 133 6.87 8.58 -11.20
N HIS A 134 6.65 7.30 -10.90
CA HIS A 134 7.61 6.40 -10.26
C HIS A 134 8.04 5.25 -11.19
N THR A 135 7.70 5.33 -12.48
CA THR A 135 8.15 4.39 -13.50
C THR A 135 9.40 4.90 -14.22
N VAL A 136 10.14 3.99 -14.84
CA VAL A 136 11.31 4.33 -15.69
C VAL A 136 10.89 5.11 -16.95
N GLY A 137 9.62 5.00 -17.36
CA GLY A 137 9.08 5.72 -18.51
C GLY A 137 8.75 7.19 -18.24
N PHE A 138 8.81 7.65 -16.98
CA PHE A 138 8.57 9.05 -16.65
C PHE A 138 9.76 9.93 -17.05
N ASP A 139 9.55 10.80 -18.03
CA ASP A 139 10.54 11.72 -18.60
C ASP A 139 10.54 13.11 -17.94
N GLY A 140 9.62 13.36 -17.00
CA GLY A 140 9.47 14.62 -16.28
C GLY A 140 10.52 14.86 -15.20
N ASN A 141 10.69 16.12 -14.82
CA ASN A 141 11.55 16.53 -13.72
C ASN A 141 10.82 16.46 -12.36
N LEU A 142 11.49 16.85 -11.26
CA LEU A 142 10.90 16.81 -9.91
C LEU A 142 9.67 17.72 -9.74
N MET A 143 9.58 18.82 -10.51
CA MET A 143 8.40 19.67 -10.53
C MET A 143 7.24 18.96 -11.23
N ASP A 144 7.49 18.32 -12.37
CA ASP A 144 6.46 17.56 -13.10
C ASP A 144 5.93 16.41 -12.27
N HIS A 145 6.81 15.72 -11.53
CA HIS A 145 6.43 14.68 -10.56
C HIS A 145 5.47 15.24 -9.49
N ARG A 146 5.80 16.40 -8.90
CA ARG A 146 4.92 17.05 -7.92
C ARG A 146 3.59 17.50 -8.51
N ILE A 147 3.59 18.02 -9.74
CA ILE A 147 2.38 18.42 -10.45
C ILE A 147 1.50 17.19 -10.67
N TYR A 148 2.08 16.07 -11.10
CA TYR A 148 1.36 14.81 -11.30
C TYR A 148 0.68 14.33 -10.02
N GLU A 149 1.40 14.31 -8.88
CA GLU A 149 0.83 13.97 -7.57
C GLU A 149 -0.25 14.97 -7.12
N GLN A 150 -0.11 16.26 -7.47
CA GLN A 150 -1.14 17.26 -7.19
C GLN A 150 -2.41 17.02 -8.02
N MET A 151 -2.28 16.62 -9.29
CA MET A 151 -3.41 16.23 -10.14
C MET A 151 -4.15 15.04 -9.52
N GLN A 152 -3.42 14.02 -9.05
CA GLN A 152 -4.00 12.91 -8.29
C GLN A 152 -4.77 13.40 -7.06
N GLY A 153 -4.23 14.38 -6.33
CA GLY A 153 -4.87 14.96 -5.16
C GLY A 153 -6.11 15.80 -5.44
N ALA A 154 -6.21 16.38 -6.63
CA ALA A 154 -7.32 17.22 -7.04
C ALA A 154 -8.52 16.42 -7.55
N LEU A 155 -8.38 15.10 -7.73
CA LEU A 155 -9.46 14.23 -8.15
C LEU A 155 -10.59 14.23 -7.10
N VAL A 156 -11.79 14.51 -7.57
CA VAL A 156 -13.02 14.52 -6.77
C VAL A 156 -13.67 13.13 -6.75
N GLU A 157 -13.40 12.33 -7.77
CA GLU A 157 -13.98 11.01 -7.95
C GLU A 157 -13.40 9.98 -6.98
N ILE A 158 -14.28 9.09 -6.54
CA ILE A 158 -13.93 7.96 -5.68
C ILE A 158 -13.14 6.95 -6.53
N PRO A 159 -11.99 6.45 -6.05
CA PRO A 159 -11.26 5.40 -6.72
C PRO A 159 -12.16 4.19 -6.99
N GLN A 160 -12.17 3.70 -8.22
CA GLN A 160 -13.01 2.57 -8.62
C GLN A 160 -12.21 1.26 -8.56
N ILE A 161 -12.81 0.20 -8.02
CA ILE A 161 -12.27 -1.15 -8.17
C ILE A 161 -12.54 -1.59 -9.61
N ARG A 162 -11.49 -1.99 -10.34
CA ARG A 162 -11.57 -2.43 -11.74
C ARG A 162 -11.32 -3.93 -11.86
N GLU A 163 -11.78 -4.54 -12.93
CA GLU A 163 -11.45 -5.94 -13.26
C GLU A 163 -10.16 -6.00 -14.12
N ILE A 164 -9.03 -5.59 -13.55
CA ILE A 164 -7.73 -5.51 -14.27
C ILE A 164 -6.75 -6.63 -13.86
N CYS A 165 -6.92 -7.23 -12.70
CA CYS A 165 -6.08 -8.33 -12.23
C CYS A 165 -6.85 -9.24 -11.28
N SER A 166 -6.39 -10.48 -11.15
CA SER A 166 -6.76 -11.33 -10.02
C SER A 166 -5.57 -12.14 -9.52
N PHE A 167 -5.44 -12.21 -8.20
CA PHE A 167 -4.49 -13.11 -7.53
C PHE A 167 -5.22 -14.22 -6.76
N TYR A 168 -6.47 -14.50 -7.16
CA TYR A 168 -7.23 -15.62 -6.63
C TYR A 168 -6.56 -16.96 -6.99
N GLY A 169 -6.70 -17.96 -6.12
CA GLY A 169 -6.10 -19.28 -6.30
C GLY A 169 -4.64 -19.39 -5.83
N VAL A 170 -3.82 -18.34 -5.94
CA VAL A 170 -2.39 -18.35 -5.55
C VAL A 170 -2.15 -18.84 -4.12
N GLU A 171 -1.46 -19.96 -3.92
CA GLU A 171 -1.33 -20.58 -2.59
C GLU A 171 -0.05 -20.22 -1.86
N ASP A 172 0.97 -19.75 -2.58
CA ASP A 172 2.26 -19.39 -2.01
C ASP A 172 2.71 -17.97 -2.37
N SER A 173 3.55 -17.40 -1.50
CA SER A 173 3.98 -16.02 -1.66
C SER A 173 5.00 -15.82 -2.79
N ALA A 174 5.72 -16.85 -3.24
CA ALA A 174 6.69 -16.72 -4.32
C ALA A 174 5.96 -16.57 -5.67
N GLU A 175 4.94 -17.39 -5.90
CA GLU A 175 4.03 -17.23 -7.04
C GLU A 175 3.34 -15.86 -7.01
N LEU A 176 2.82 -15.43 -5.85
CA LEU A 176 2.19 -14.13 -5.69
C LEU A 176 3.11 -12.96 -6.09
N ILE A 177 4.37 -13.01 -5.66
CA ILE A 177 5.38 -11.99 -5.99
C ILE A 177 5.67 -12.02 -7.50
N ALA A 178 5.81 -13.19 -8.11
CA ALA A 178 6.06 -13.32 -9.54
C ALA A 178 4.91 -12.72 -10.37
N LEU A 179 3.66 -13.01 -10.00
CA LEU A 179 2.47 -12.46 -10.65
C LEU A 179 2.37 -10.94 -10.48
N LEU A 180 2.64 -10.41 -9.29
CA LEU A 180 2.68 -8.97 -9.05
C LEU A 180 3.73 -8.27 -9.91
N VAL A 181 4.96 -8.81 -9.96
CA VAL A 181 6.04 -8.26 -10.76
C VAL A 181 5.69 -8.30 -12.24
N ARG A 182 5.11 -9.40 -12.72
CA ARG A 182 4.64 -9.53 -14.09
C ARG A 182 3.58 -8.48 -14.41
N PHE A 183 2.55 -8.36 -13.58
CA PHE A 183 1.48 -7.38 -13.75
C PHE A 183 2.00 -5.94 -13.82
N ILE A 184 2.91 -5.54 -12.92
CA ILE A 184 3.48 -4.19 -12.93
C ILE A 184 4.29 -3.93 -14.21
N ARG A 185 5.03 -4.94 -14.69
CA ARG A 185 5.87 -4.82 -15.91
C ARG A 185 5.06 -4.79 -17.20
N GLU A 186 3.96 -5.53 -17.24
CA GLU A 186 3.11 -5.67 -18.43
C GLU A 186 2.02 -4.58 -18.51
N ARG A 187 1.94 -3.67 -17.53
CA ARG A 187 1.02 -2.54 -17.60
C ARG A 187 1.29 -1.69 -18.84
N GLU A 188 0.25 -1.53 -19.65
CA GLU A 188 0.31 -0.76 -20.90
C GLU A 188 0.61 0.71 -20.66
N THR A 189 1.50 1.30 -21.47
CA THR A 189 1.90 2.71 -21.33
C THR A 189 0.73 3.68 -21.45
N GLU A 190 -0.22 3.40 -22.36
CA GLU A 190 -1.42 4.22 -22.58
C GLU A 190 -2.39 4.19 -21.37
N SER A 191 -2.21 3.25 -20.45
CA SER A 191 -3.03 3.16 -19.25
C SER A 191 -2.58 4.11 -18.14
N PHE A 192 -1.46 4.82 -18.28
CA PHE A 192 -0.98 5.74 -17.25
C PHE A 192 -1.76 7.07 -17.29
N SER A 193 -2.38 7.42 -16.16
CA SER A 193 -2.97 8.72 -15.94
C SER A 193 -3.16 8.95 -14.43
N PRO A 194 -3.26 10.21 -13.96
CA PRO A 194 -3.43 10.48 -12.54
C PRO A 194 -4.60 9.70 -11.91
N SER A 195 -5.76 9.61 -12.58
CA SER A 195 -6.91 8.87 -12.08
C SER A 195 -6.70 7.36 -12.16
N ASN A 196 -6.21 6.85 -13.30
CA ASN A 196 -6.07 5.41 -13.48
C ASN A 196 -5.00 4.82 -12.56
N ASP A 197 -3.94 5.57 -12.24
CA ASP A 197 -2.93 5.15 -11.26
C ASP A 197 -3.51 4.90 -9.87
N ILE A 198 -4.49 5.72 -9.46
CA ILE A 198 -5.20 5.54 -8.19
C ILE A 198 -6.11 4.29 -8.23
N ASP A 199 -6.82 4.08 -9.33
CA ASP A 199 -7.65 2.89 -9.53
C ASP A 199 -6.81 1.61 -9.53
N TYR A 200 -5.64 1.63 -10.18
CA TYR A 200 -4.69 0.52 -10.18
C TYR A 200 -4.14 0.28 -8.77
N ALA A 201 -3.71 1.33 -8.07
CA ALA A 201 -3.22 1.24 -6.70
C ALA A 201 -4.26 0.65 -5.75
N LEU A 202 -5.53 1.05 -5.88
CA LEU A 202 -6.62 0.47 -5.09
C LEU A 202 -6.88 -0.99 -5.48
N THR A 203 -7.08 -1.27 -6.76
CA THR A 203 -7.48 -2.60 -7.24
C THR A 203 -6.42 -3.65 -6.93
N VAL A 204 -5.17 -3.39 -7.33
CA VAL A 204 -4.04 -4.29 -7.08
C VAL A 204 -3.77 -4.36 -5.58
N GLY A 205 -3.91 -3.26 -4.85
CA GLY A 205 -3.76 -3.23 -3.39
C GLY A 205 -4.77 -4.12 -2.67
N VAL A 206 -6.03 -4.13 -3.11
CA VAL A 206 -7.09 -5.03 -2.61
C VAL A 206 -6.77 -6.49 -2.95
N GLU A 207 -6.53 -6.81 -4.22
CA GLU A 207 -6.25 -8.18 -4.67
C GLU A 207 -5.00 -8.76 -3.97
N LEU A 208 -3.93 -7.98 -3.91
CA LEU A 208 -2.67 -8.40 -3.30
C LEU A 208 -2.82 -8.58 -1.78
N THR A 209 -3.46 -7.62 -1.09
CA THR A 209 -3.67 -7.74 0.36
C THR A 209 -4.58 -8.92 0.68
N TYR A 210 -5.64 -9.12 -0.10
CA TYR A 210 -6.54 -10.26 0.03
C TYR A 210 -5.78 -11.58 -0.15
N ALA A 211 -4.99 -11.72 -1.21
CA ALA A 211 -4.19 -12.92 -1.45
C ALA A 211 -3.18 -13.17 -0.33
N MET A 212 -2.44 -12.14 0.11
CA MET A 212 -1.48 -12.25 1.22
C MET A 212 -2.14 -12.72 2.52
N LEU A 213 -3.32 -12.19 2.85
CA LEU A 213 -4.07 -12.59 4.05
C LEU A 213 -4.62 -14.02 3.90
N ARG A 214 -5.14 -14.39 2.73
CA ARG A 214 -5.61 -15.75 2.46
C ARG A 214 -4.49 -16.78 2.57
N ILE A 215 -3.29 -16.49 2.04
CA ILE A 215 -2.10 -17.33 2.22
C ILE A 215 -1.78 -17.49 3.72
N CYS A 216 -1.81 -16.41 4.50
CA CYS A 216 -1.62 -16.48 5.95
C CYS A 216 -2.68 -17.35 6.66
N MET A 217 -3.89 -17.43 6.12
CA MET A 217 -5.00 -18.23 6.65
C MET A 217 -4.97 -19.69 6.17
N GLY A 218 -3.95 -20.11 5.42
CA GLY A 218 -3.81 -21.49 4.93
C GLY A 218 -4.46 -21.75 3.57
N GLY A 219 -4.63 -20.73 2.73
CA GLY A 219 -5.03 -20.87 1.31
C GLY A 219 -6.51 -21.22 1.07
N THR A 220 -7.16 -21.88 2.02
CA THR A 220 -8.53 -22.43 1.91
C THR A 220 -9.65 -21.49 2.36
N ALA A 221 -9.34 -20.26 2.79
CA ALA A 221 -10.36 -19.27 3.14
C ALA A 221 -11.17 -18.89 1.89
N ARG A 222 -12.29 -19.59 1.67
CA ARG A 222 -13.24 -19.31 0.60
C ARG A 222 -13.96 -18.01 0.93
N PRO A 223 -13.96 -17.00 0.04
CA PRO A 223 -14.80 -15.83 0.24
C PRO A 223 -16.27 -16.28 0.14
N PRO A 224 -17.18 -15.76 0.99
CA PRO A 224 -18.61 -15.93 0.77
C PRO A 224 -18.99 -15.38 -0.62
N LEU A 225 -19.84 -16.10 -1.36
CA LEU A 225 -20.30 -15.78 -2.73
C LEU A 225 -20.91 -14.37 -2.93
N ARG A 226 -21.10 -13.59 -1.86
CA ARG A 226 -21.80 -12.28 -1.87
C ARG A 226 -20.90 -11.05 -2.05
N TYR A 227 -19.58 -11.19 -2.24
CA TYR A 227 -18.64 -10.05 -2.20
C TYR A 227 -18.04 -9.61 -3.55
N ARG A 228 -18.82 -9.71 -4.63
CA ARG A 228 -18.55 -9.02 -5.91
C ARG A 228 -19.01 -7.55 -5.96
N MET A 229 -19.40 -6.98 -4.82
CA MET A 229 -19.72 -5.55 -4.77
C MET A 229 -18.48 -4.73 -4.39
N PRO A 230 -18.21 -3.61 -5.07
CA PRO A 230 -17.27 -2.63 -4.55
C PRO A 230 -17.85 -2.12 -3.21
N LEU A 231 -17.29 -2.58 -2.09
CA LEU A 231 -17.65 -2.01 -0.80
C LEU A 231 -17.02 -0.63 -0.70
N VAL A 232 -17.84 0.34 -1.05
CA VAL A 232 -17.73 1.75 -0.66
C VAL A 232 -17.86 1.77 0.87
N GLY A 233 -16.74 1.83 1.59
CA GLY A 233 -16.81 1.84 3.04
C GLY A 233 -17.48 3.10 3.61
N PRO A 234 -17.77 3.12 4.93
CA PRO A 234 -18.55 4.19 5.56
C PRO A 234 -17.96 5.59 5.38
N HIS A 235 -16.65 5.69 5.16
CA HIS A 235 -15.97 6.95 4.90
C HIS A 235 -16.24 7.51 3.49
N LEU A 236 -16.44 6.64 2.50
CA LEU A 236 -16.87 7.02 1.16
C LEU A 236 -18.37 7.29 1.09
N GLN A 237 -19.19 6.53 1.83
CA GLN A 237 -20.63 6.79 1.91
C GLN A 237 -20.94 8.21 2.39
N ARG A 238 -20.14 8.79 3.30
CA ARG A 238 -20.29 10.18 3.75
C ARG A 238 -19.93 11.24 2.71
N LYS A 239 -19.16 10.91 1.67
CA LYS A 239 -18.88 11.82 0.54
C LYS A 239 -19.96 11.70 -0.55
N VAL A 240 -20.68 10.58 -0.62
CA VAL A 240 -21.68 10.27 -1.65
C VAL A 240 -23.09 10.68 -1.25
N LEU A 241 -23.42 10.61 0.04
CA LEU A 241 -24.74 10.98 0.55
C LEU A 241 -24.63 12.31 1.30
N PRO A 242 -25.41 13.34 0.94
CA PRO A 242 -25.51 14.53 1.78
C PRO A 242 -25.98 14.12 3.18
N PRO A 243 -25.57 14.85 4.23
CA PRO A 243 -26.09 14.61 5.58
C PRO A 243 -27.63 14.71 5.53
N ALA A 244 -28.28 13.73 6.14
CA ALA A 244 -29.73 13.71 6.33
C ALA A 244 -30.20 14.89 7.18
#